data_AF-A0A1H8U4J6-F1
#
_entry.id   AF-A0A1H8U4J6-F1
#
_cell.length_a   1.000
_cell.length_b   1.000
_cell.length_c   1.000
_cell.angle_alpha   90.00
_cell.angle_beta   90.00
_cell.angle_gamma   90.00
#
_symmetry.space_group_name_H-M   'P 1'
#
loop_
_entity.id
_entity.type
_entity.pdbx_description
1 polymer ?
#
loop_
_entity_poly.entity_id
_entity_poly.type
_entity_poly.pdbx_seq_one_letter_code
_entity_poly.pdbx_strand_id
1 'polypeptide(L)'
;MPQTEPSPRDPDAGYTEPEHDPTTPHIAQLNLSHPKNYLGVPLAVYADGATTRHITDSLVQTVGHARLGAEELGLITREFEVGSVGQQVVAVATDEFETSTAALSALEDLKRSHARLAKKAPFWARLGQRVYQHYLPADSILTALADCGAVGISNAVTLPDLVTHLTEQNISLTSSICLQNGWELAQQDQKPPVIHSPNGREHPLTSGNGYSGQFQHLKSHLYHVGFVTDPGVDTATLDPTADRWALTEAGSAVAGSGGDRDAE
;
A
#
# COMPACT_ATOMS: atom_id res chain seq x y z
N MET A 1 1.46 5.62 52.58
CA MET A 1 2.13 5.60 51.27
C MET A 1 1.06 5.31 50.24
N PRO A 2 0.71 6.26 49.36
CA PRO A 2 -0.27 5.98 48.31
C PRO A 2 0.41 5.20 47.20
N GLN A 3 -0.22 4.10 46.77
CA GLN A 3 0.19 3.34 45.59
C GLN A 3 -0.20 4.13 44.35
N THR A 4 0.79 4.46 43.53
CA THR A 4 0.60 5.10 42.22
C THR A 4 0.10 4.04 41.25
N GLU A 5 -1.12 4.20 40.74
CA GLU A 5 -1.64 3.40 39.64
C GLU A 5 -0.81 3.64 38.37
N PRO A 6 -0.55 2.61 37.54
CA PRO A 6 0.18 2.79 36.29
C PRO A 6 -0.69 3.56 35.28
N SER A 7 -0.10 4.63 34.74
CA SER A 7 -0.63 5.45 33.65
C SER A 7 -1.02 4.59 32.43
N PRO A 8 -2.07 4.96 31.66
CA PRO A 8 -2.38 4.28 30.41
C PRO A 8 -1.17 4.34 29.48
N ARG A 9 -0.74 3.19 28.96
CA ARG A 9 0.30 3.14 27.93
C ARG A 9 -0.27 3.79 26.67
N ASP A 10 0.39 4.85 26.25
CA ASP A 10 0.19 5.48 24.96
C ASP A 10 0.51 4.47 23.85
N PRO A 11 -0.45 4.09 22.99
CA PRO A 11 -0.22 3.11 21.93
C PRO A 11 0.77 3.59 20.85
N ASP A 12 1.14 4.87 20.81
CA ASP A 12 2.14 5.41 19.86
C ASP A 12 3.59 5.39 20.38
N ALA A 13 3.84 5.02 21.64
CA ALA A 13 5.15 5.12 22.28
C ALA A 13 6.20 4.07 21.83
N GLY A 14 6.02 3.43 20.67
CA GLY A 14 6.90 2.37 20.14
C GLY A 14 7.21 2.46 18.65
N TYR A 15 6.93 3.58 18.00
CA TYR A 15 7.23 3.77 16.59
C TYR A 15 8.68 4.21 16.39
N THR A 16 9.53 3.29 15.96
CA THR A 16 10.83 3.62 15.34
C THR A 16 10.59 3.66 13.83
N GLU A 17 10.86 4.81 13.20
CA GLU A 17 10.83 4.91 11.74
C GLU A 17 11.65 3.77 11.12
N PRO A 18 11.11 3.03 10.13
CA PRO A 18 11.84 1.95 9.50
C PRO A 18 13.08 2.51 8.78
N GLU A 19 14.25 1.89 9.00
CA GLU A 19 15.45 2.10 8.19
C GLU A 19 15.20 1.59 6.76
N HIS A 20 14.57 2.42 5.93
CA HIS A 20 14.44 2.18 4.50
C HIS A 20 15.60 2.86 3.78
N ASP A 21 16.32 2.13 2.93
CA ASP A 21 17.35 2.68 2.05
C ASP A 21 16.71 3.75 1.13
N PRO A 22 17.04 5.04 1.28
CA PRO A 22 16.30 6.15 0.69
C PRO A 22 16.59 6.37 -0.80
N THR A 23 17.33 5.48 -1.46
CA THR A 23 17.94 5.82 -2.75
C THR A 23 17.02 5.76 -3.97
N THR A 24 15.83 5.15 -3.92
CA THR A 24 14.72 5.47 -4.85
C THR A 24 13.39 4.92 -4.32
N PRO A 25 12.37 5.75 -4.04
CA PRO A 25 11.04 5.29 -3.64
C PRO A 25 10.27 4.72 -4.84
N HIS A 26 10.71 3.57 -5.35
CA HIS A 26 10.07 2.82 -6.42
C HIS A 26 9.28 1.65 -5.85
N ILE A 27 8.02 1.46 -6.27
CA ILE A 27 7.23 0.28 -5.86
C ILE A 27 7.79 -0.94 -6.60
N ALA A 28 8.82 -1.59 -6.05
CA ALA A 28 9.54 -2.62 -6.77
C ALA A 28 8.86 -3.99 -6.68
N GLN A 29 8.19 -4.29 -5.55
CA GLN A 29 7.89 -5.68 -5.20
C GLN A 29 6.42 -6.02 -4.93
N LEU A 30 5.48 -5.10 -5.16
CA LEU A 30 4.04 -5.40 -5.03
C LEU A 30 3.53 -6.15 -6.24
N ASN A 31 3.73 -7.48 -6.26
CA ASN A 31 3.38 -8.39 -7.36
C ASN A 31 2.02 -9.11 -7.20
N LEU A 32 1.32 -8.92 -6.08
CA LEU A 32 0.05 -9.57 -5.77
C LEU A 32 -0.98 -8.50 -5.46
N SER A 33 -2.20 -8.60 -5.97
CA SER A 33 -3.20 -7.52 -5.86
C SER A 33 -4.00 -7.51 -4.55
N HIS A 34 -3.80 -8.50 -3.66
CA HIS A 34 -4.60 -8.65 -2.44
C HIS A 34 -3.75 -8.51 -1.17
N PRO A 35 -4.01 -7.51 -0.29
CA PRO A 35 -3.20 -7.20 0.89
C PRO A 35 -2.94 -8.36 1.85
N LYS A 36 -3.93 -9.23 2.04
CA LYS A 36 -3.81 -10.44 2.88
C LYS A 36 -2.55 -11.26 2.58
N ASN A 37 -2.12 -11.29 1.32
CA ASN A 37 -0.98 -12.09 0.88
C ASN A 37 0.35 -11.54 1.42
N TYR A 38 0.36 -10.31 1.92
CA TYR A 38 1.49 -9.67 2.58
C TYR A 38 1.30 -9.64 4.10
N LEU A 39 0.10 -9.29 4.59
CA LEU A 39 -0.22 -9.24 6.02
C LEU A 39 0.00 -10.59 6.73
N GLY A 40 -0.19 -11.71 6.04
CA GLY A 40 0.05 -13.04 6.60
C GLY A 40 1.53 -13.45 6.65
N VAL A 41 2.42 -12.79 5.91
CA VAL A 41 3.84 -13.15 5.85
C VAL A 41 4.56 -13.00 7.20
N PRO A 42 4.46 -11.88 7.94
CA PRO A 42 5.09 -11.77 9.25
C PRO A 42 4.52 -12.77 10.26
N LEU A 43 3.24 -13.15 10.15
CA LEU A 43 2.64 -14.21 10.98
C LEU A 43 3.27 -15.57 10.69
N ALA A 44 3.51 -15.87 9.42
CA ALA A 44 4.18 -17.09 8.99
C ALA A 44 5.66 -17.14 9.38
N VAL A 45 6.35 -16.00 9.39
CA VAL A 45 7.73 -15.89 9.89
C VAL A 45 7.76 -16.07 11.42
N TYR A 46 6.81 -15.48 12.13
CA TYR A 46 6.72 -15.55 13.59
C TYR A 46 6.24 -16.93 14.11
N ALA A 47 5.65 -17.76 13.25
CA ALA A 47 5.16 -19.09 13.60
C ALA A 47 6.29 -20.09 13.89
N ASP A 48 5.93 -21.37 13.99
CA ASP A 48 6.74 -22.52 14.40
C ASP A 48 7.87 -22.94 13.43
N GLY A 49 8.43 -22.01 12.65
CA GLY A 49 9.53 -22.27 11.72
C GLY A 49 9.14 -22.93 10.39
N ALA A 50 7.84 -23.16 10.16
CA ALA A 50 7.32 -23.72 8.89
C ALA A 50 6.86 -22.64 7.90
N THR A 51 7.54 -21.50 7.83
CA THR A 51 7.08 -20.29 7.11
C THR A 51 6.65 -20.52 5.65
N THR A 52 7.45 -21.23 4.84
CA THR A 52 7.11 -21.50 3.44
C THR A 52 5.80 -22.27 3.31
N ARG A 53 5.56 -23.22 4.21
CA ARG A 53 4.33 -24.00 4.26
C ARG A 53 3.16 -23.10 4.64
N HIS A 54 3.29 -22.31 5.71
CA HIS A 54 2.25 -21.38 6.16
C HIS A 54 1.82 -20.39 5.07
N ILE A 55 2.78 -19.83 4.32
CA ILE A 55 2.48 -18.93 3.19
C ILE A 55 1.73 -19.67 2.08
N THR A 56 2.19 -20.86 1.72
CA THR A 56 1.60 -21.66 0.62
C THR A 56 0.17 -22.10 0.95
N ASP A 57 -0.03 -22.56 2.18
CA ASP A 57 -1.28 -23.12 2.67
C ASP A 57 -2.31 -21.99 2.91
N SER A 58 -1.91 -20.88 3.53
CA SER A 58 -2.86 -19.85 3.97
C SER A 58 -3.03 -18.68 3.00
N LEU A 59 -2.01 -18.34 2.20
CA LEU A 59 -1.98 -17.06 1.47
C LEU A 59 -1.99 -17.26 -0.05
N VAL A 60 -0.88 -17.74 -0.60
CA VAL A 60 -0.62 -17.75 -2.05
C VAL A 60 0.45 -18.78 -2.40
N GLN A 61 0.41 -19.32 -3.61
CA GLN A 61 1.38 -20.30 -4.09
C GLN A 61 2.74 -19.67 -4.46
N THR A 62 2.76 -18.39 -4.82
CA THR A 62 3.97 -17.66 -5.21
C THR A 62 4.66 -17.07 -3.97
N VAL A 63 5.29 -17.92 -3.16
CA VAL A 63 5.97 -17.54 -1.90
C VAL A 63 6.97 -16.40 -2.12
N GLY A 64 7.74 -16.44 -3.20
CA GLY A 64 8.71 -15.39 -3.53
C GLY A 64 8.08 -14.00 -3.67
N HIS A 65 6.95 -13.89 -4.36
CA HIS A 65 6.23 -12.62 -4.52
C HIS A 65 5.63 -12.13 -3.21
N ALA A 66 5.11 -13.04 -2.38
CA ALA A 66 4.60 -12.69 -1.05
C ALA A 66 5.72 -12.14 -0.17
N ARG A 67 6.88 -12.80 -0.16
CA ARG A 67 8.05 -12.37 0.60
C ARG A 67 8.52 -10.99 0.15
N LEU A 68 8.78 -10.80 -1.15
CA LEU A 68 9.34 -9.56 -1.67
C LEU A 68 8.42 -8.36 -1.38
N GLY A 69 7.11 -8.51 -1.55
CA GLY A 69 6.19 -7.41 -1.21
C GLY A 69 5.99 -7.21 0.30
N ALA A 70 6.21 -8.23 1.13
CA ALA A 70 6.21 -8.05 2.58
C ALA A 70 7.48 -7.34 3.08
N GLU A 71 8.63 -7.61 2.45
CA GLU A 71 9.88 -6.87 2.70
C GLU A 71 9.74 -5.39 2.31
N GLU A 72 9.20 -5.12 1.12
CA GLU A 72 8.89 -3.75 0.64
C GLU A 72 8.02 -2.95 1.62
N LEU A 73 7.05 -3.61 2.27
CA LEU A 73 6.16 -2.99 3.25
C LEU A 73 6.75 -2.93 4.67
N GLY A 74 8.01 -3.31 4.86
CA GLY A 74 8.66 -3.37 6.18
C GLY A 74 8.06 -4.40 7.13
N LEU A 75 7.26 -5.36 6.61
CA LEU A 75 6.65 -6.41 7.42
C LEU A 75 7.69 -7.47 7.82
N ILE A 76 8.70 -7.66 6.98
CA ILE A 76 9.82 -8.56 7.24
C ILE A 76 11.14 -7.92 6.79
N THR A 77 12.25 -8.43 7.29
CA THR A 77 13.61 -8.04 6.85
C THR A 77 14.08 -8.92 5.69
N ARG A 78 15.20 -8.55 5.07
CA ARG A 78 15.89 -9.35 4.03
C ARG A 78 16.35 -10.70 4.55
N GLU A 79 16.72 -10.75 5.82
CA GLU A 79 17.14 -11.93 6.56
C GLU A 79 15.95 -12.83 6.94
N PHE A 80 14.73 -12.45 6.54
CA PHE A 80 13.49 -13.17 6.77
C PHE A 80 13.09 -13.21 8.25
N GLU A 81 13.36 -12.12 8.96
CA GLU A 81 12.90 -11.86 10.32
C GLU A 81 11.68 -10.91 10.29
N VAL A 82 10.93 -10.83 11.40
CA VAL A 82 9.79 -9.90 11.49
C VAL A 82 10.30 -8.46 11.61
N GLY A 83 9.92 -7.60 10.65
CA GLY A 83 10.28 -6.18 10.63
C GLY A 83 9.48 -5.36 11.63
N SER A 84 9.82 -4.08 11.81
CA SER A 84 9.16 -3.20 12.79
C SER A 84 7.64 -3.07 12.56
N VAL A 85 7.22 -2.85 11.31
CA VAL A 85 5.80 -2.83 10.93
C VAL A 85 5.17 -4.21 11.11
N GLY A 86 5.93 -5.27 10.79
CA GLY A 86 5.50 -6.65 10.96
C GLY A 86 5.22 -7.03 12.41
N GLN A 87 6.00 -6.52 13.37
CA GLN A 87 5.82 -6.78 14.79
C GLN A 87 4.47 -6.27 15.27
N GLN A 88 4.03 -5.11 14.78
CA GLN A 88 2.70 -4.57 15.07
C GLN A 88 1.60 -5.45 14.48
N VAL A 89 1.79 -5.94 13.25
CA VAL A 89 0.86 -6.88 12.61
C VAL A 89 0.74 -8.16 13.41
N VAL A 90 1.87 -8.74 13.83
CA VAL A 90 1.89 -9.95 14.67
C VAL A 90 1.16 -9.67 15.99
N ALA A 91 1.56 -8.62 16.72
CA ALA A 91 0.99 -8.31 18.03
C ALA A 91 -0.54 -8.13 17.98
N VAL A 92 -1.04 -7.30 17.05
CA VAL A 92 -2.47 -7.03 16.91
C VAL A 92 -3.25 -8.29 16.46
N ALA A 93 -2.68 -9.10 15.56
CA ALA A 93 -3.33 -10.33 15.12
C ALA A 93 -3.35 -11.41 16.20
N THR A 94 -2.29 -11.54 16.99
CA THR A 94 -2.24 -12.51 18.10
C THR A 94 -3.11 -12.10 19.28
N ASP A 95 -3.34 -10.80 19.47
CA ASP A 95 -4.31 -10.31 20.46
C ASP A 95 -5.75 -10.70 20.09
N GLU A 96 -6.11 -10.61 18.81
CA GLU A 96 -7.44 -10.97 18.30
C GLU A 96 -7.65 -12.49 18.17
N PHE A 97 -6.66 -13.22 17.66
CA PHE A 97 -6.80 -14.64 17.30
C PHE A 97 -6.05 -15.59 18.23
N GLU A 98 -5.53 -15.10 19.36
CA GLU A 98 -4.74 -15.82 20.37
C GLU A 98 -3.34 -16.30 19.91
N THR A 99 -3.19 -16.74 18.67
CA THR A 99 -1.93 -17.27 18.11
C THR A 99 -1.72 -16.88 16.65
N SER A 100 -0.46 -16.87 16.20
CA SER A 100 -0.13 -16.56 14.80
C SER A 100 -0.68 -17.60 13.83
N THR A 101 -0.75 -18.87 14.24
CA THR A 101 -1.31 -19.96 13.44
C THR A 101 -2.83 -19.86 13.31
N ALA A 102 -3.55 -19.48 14.38
CA ALA A 102 -4.99 -19.20 14.31
C ALA A 102 -5.27 -17.97 13.42
N ALA A 103 -4.46 -16.91 13.53
CA ALA A 103 -4.55 -15.75 12.66
C ALA A 103 -4.32 -16.10 11.18
N LEU A 104 -3.34 -16.98 10.88
CA LEU A 104 -3.12 -17.51 9.54
C LEU A 104 -4.30 -18.33 9.02
N SER A 105 -4.91 -19.16 9.87
CA SER A 105 -6.12 -19.92 9.51
C SER A 105 -7.28 -19.00 9.14
N ALA A 106 -7.47 -17.88 9.85
CA ALA A 106 -8.48 -16.88 9.50
C ALA A 106 -8.21 -16.21 8.12
N LEU A 107 -6.94 -16.14 7.68
CA LEU A 107 -6.58 -15.68 6.33
C LEU A 107 -6.82 -16.75 5.25
N GLU A 108 -6.72 -18.03 5.60
CA GLU A 108 -7.00 -19.15 4.69
C GLU A 108 -8.44 -19.11 4.17
N ASP A 109 -9.41 -18.74 5.01
CA ASP A 109 -10.82 -18.55 4.62
C ASP A 109 -11.03 -17.44 3.56
N LEU A 110 -10.00 -16.60 3.37
CA LEU A 110 -9.94 -15.54 2.37
C LEU A 110 -9.13 -15.96 1.13
N LYS A 111 -8.47 -17.12 1.12
CA LYS A 111 -7.71 -17.62 -0.01
C LYS A 111 -8.61 -17.75 -1.24
N ARG A 112 -8.09 -17.33 -2.41
CA ARG A 112 -8.83 -17.23 -3.69
C ARG A 112 -10.05 -16.30 -3.69
N SER A 113 -10.33 -15.58 -2.60
CA SER A 113 -11.36 -14.55 -2.58
C SER A 113 -10.90 -13.30 -3.31
N HIS A 114 -11.72 -12.84 -4.24
CA HIS A 114 -11.62 -11.51 -4.87
C HIS A 114 -12.45 -10.45 -4.11
N ALA A 115 -13.18 -10.85 -3.07
CA ALA A 115 -14.00 -9.93 -2.30
C ALA A 115 -13.14 -8.82 -1.66
N ARG A 116 -13.70 -7.61 -1.63
CA ARG A 116 -13.08 -6.46 -0.96
C ARG A 116 -12.85 -6.78 0.51
N LEU A 117 -11.62 -6.61 0.99
CA LEU A 117 -11.24 -7.02 2.35
C LEU A 117 -12.00 -6.20 3.39
N ALA A 118 -12.17 -4.90 3.17
CA ALA A 118 -12.98 -4.00 4.00
C ALA A 118 -14.43 -4.45 4.19
N LYS A 119 -14.98 -5.24 3.25
CA LYS A 119 -16.32 -5.81 3.39
C LYS A 119 -16.31 -7.21 4.02
N LYS A 120 -15.39 -8.08 3.56
CA LYS A 120 -15.39 -9.50 3.95
C LYS A 120 -14.68 -9.78 5.27
N ALA A 121 -13.60 -9.06 5.57
CA ALA A 121 -12.86 -9.21 6.81
C ALA A 121 -12.37 -7.85 7.32
N PRO A 122 -13.26 -7.06 7.97
CA PRO A 122 -12.96 -5.70 8.42
C PRO A 122 -11.75 -5.60 9.36
N PHE A 123 -11.48 -6.63 10.17
CA PHE A 123 -10.28 -6.70 11.01
C PHE A 123 -9.00 -6.55 10.18
N TRP A 124 -8.82 -7.42 9.19
CA TRP A 124 -7.65 -7.42 8.32
C TRP A 124 -7.56 -6.17 7.45
N ALA A 125 -8.71 -5.59 7.09
CA ALA A 125 -8.73 -4.31 6.38
C ALA A 125 -8.17 -3.17 7.24
N ARG A 126 -8.61 -3.03 8.51
CA ARG A 126 -8.08 -2.02 9.43
C ARG A 126 -6.58 -2.20 9.70
N LEU A 127 -6.12 -3.44 9.83
CA LEU A 127 -4.70 -3.72 9.99
C LEU A 127 -3.91 -3.32 8.73
N GLY A 128 -4.44 -3.63 7.55
CA GLY A 128 -3.86 -3.18 6.28
C GLY A 128 -3.87 -1.65 6.15
N GLN A 129 -4.92 -0.96 6.57
CA GLN A 129 -4.99 0.50 6.55
C GLN A 129 -3.80 1.12 7.30
N ARG A 130 -3.47 0.62 8.49
CA ARG A 130 -2.29 1.06 9.26
C ARG A 130 -0.99 0.85 8.48
N VAL A 131 -0.80 -0.33 7.89
CA VAL A 131 0.40 -0.63 7.10
C VAL A 131 0.55 0.35 5.93
N TYR A 132 -0.51 0.57 5.15
CA TYR A 132 -0.42 1.44 3.97
C TYR A 132 -0.38 2.93 4.32
N GLN A 133 -0.87 3.35 5.47
CA GLN A 133 -0.69 4.74 5.95
C GLN A 133 0.78 5.10 6.21
N HIS A 134 1.61 4.12 6.57
CA HIS A 134 3.05 4.33 6.78
C HIS A 134 3.88 3.96 5.55
N TYR A 135 3.24 3.60 4.43
CA TYR A 135 3.93 3.31 3.18
C TYR A 135 3.90 4.55 2.29
N LEU A 136 5.05 5.20 2.12
CA LEU A 136 5.18 6.50 1.43
C LEU A 136 4.42 6.57 0.08
N PRO A 137 4.49 5.57 -0.82
CA PRO A 137 3.71 5.61 -2.06
C PRO A 137 2.20 5.65 -1.85
N ALA A 138 1.68 4.90 -0.87
CA ALA A 138 0.26 4.93 -0.55
C ALA A 138 -0.14 6.27 0.05
N ASP A 139 0.63 6.77 1.03
CA ASP A 139 0.37 8.06 1.66
C ASP A 139 0.36 9.20 0.63
N SER A 140 1.35 9.25 -0.26
CA SER A 140 1.44 10.24 -1.34
C SER A 140 0.18 10.25 -2.23
N ILE A 141 -0.32 9.06 -2.59
CA ILE A 141 -1.55 8.93 -3.39
C ILE A 141 -2.77 9.41 -2.59
N LEU A 142 -2.89 9.04 -1.32
CA LEU A 142 -4.04 9.41 -0.50
C LEU A 142 -4.11 10.92 -0.26
N THR A 143 -2.97 11.55 0.01
CA THR A 143 -2.83 13.01 0.15
C THR A 143 -3.19 13.72 -1.15
N ALA A 144 -2.61 13.29 -2.28
CA ALA A 144 -2.92 13.87 -3.60
C ALA A 144 -4.42 13.79 -3.95
N LEU A 145 -5.08 12.68 -3.62
CA LEU A 145 -6.53 12.54 -3.84
C LEU A 145 -7.36 13.44 -2.92
N ALA A 146 -6.92 13.64 -1.68
CA ALA A 146 -7.58 14.55 -0.75
C ALA A 146 -7.45 16.01 -1.21
N ASP A 147 -6.26 16.41 -1.67
CA ASP A 147 -6.00 17.75 -2.22
C ASP A 147 -6.83 18.02 -3.49
N CYS A 148 -7.04 17.00 -4.32
CA CYS A 148 -7.95 17.07 -5.46
C CYS A 148 -9.44 17.10 -5.06
N GLY A 149 -9.78 16.92 -3.78
CA GLY A 149 -11.16 16.80 -3.30
C GLY A 149 -11.86 15.52 -3.81
N ALA A 150 -11.08 14.49 -4.16
CA ALA A 150 -11.57 13.32 -4.87
C ALA A 150 -12.27 12.34 -3.91
N VAL A 151 -13.51 12.62 -3.50
CA VAL A 151 -14.26 11.82 -2.53
C VAL A 151 -15.53 11.23 -3.12
N GLY A 152 -15.70 9.92 -2.96
CA GLY A 152 -16.82 9.16 -3.49
C GLY A 152 -16.74 8.97 -5.00
N ILE A 153 -17.67 8.18 -5.55
CA ILE A 153 -17.62 7.79 -6.97
C ILE A 153 -17.84 8.99 -7.90
N SER A 154 -18.71 9.93 -7.53
CA SER A 154 -19.05 11.07 -8.40
C SER A 154 -17.95 12.14 -8.48
N ASN A 155 -17.07 12.25 -7.48
CA ASN A 155 -15.96 13.20 -7.47
C ASN A 155 -14.64 12.45 -7.67
N ALA A 156 -14.55 11.66 -8.74
CA ALA A 156 -13.31 10.96 -9.07
C ALA A 156 -12.45 11.79 -10.02
N VAL A 157 -11.14 11.66 -9.89
CA VAL A 157 -10.15 12.15 -10.86
C VAL A 157 -9.67 11.02 -11.76
N THR A 158 -9.18 11.34 -12.96
CA THR A 158 -8.57 10.35 -13.85
C THR A 158 -7.13 10.07 -13.46
N LEU A 159 -6.53 9.01 -14.01
CA LEU A 159 -5.11 8.73 -13.79
C LEU A 159 -4.19 9.88 -14.26
N PRO A 160 -4.39 10.50 -15.44
CA PRO A 160 -3.65 11.70 -15.84
C PRO A 160 -3.75 12.86 -14.85
N ASP A 161 -4.94 13.11 -14.29
CA ASP A 161 -5.15 14.18 -13.30
C ASP A 161 -4.34 13.92 -12.02
N LEU A 162 -4.44 12.69 -11.49
CA LEU A 162 -3.70 12.27 -10.31
C LEU A 162 -2.18 12.37 -10.52
N VAL A 163 -1.68 11.86 -11.65
CA VAL A 163 -0.24 11.88 -11.96
C VAL A 163 0.25 13.30 -12.15
N THR A 164 -0.54 14.17 -12.77
CA THR A 164 -0.21 15.60 -12.91
C THR A 164 -0.07 16.23 -11.52
N HIS A 165 -1.04 16.02 -10.63
CA HIS A 165 -1.01 16.57 -9.29
C HIS A 165 0.18 16.05 -8.46
N LEU A 166 0.46 14.74 -8.50
CA LEU A 166 1.64 14.15 -7.85
C LEU A 166 2.95 14.74 -8.41
N THR A 167 3.01 14.97 -9.72
CA THR A 167 4.19 15.52 -10.40
C THR A 167 4.50 16.94 -9.93
N GLU A 168 3.48 17.77 -9.73
CA GLU A 168 3.62 19.13 -9.19
C GLU A 168 4.26 19.15 -7.80
N GLN A 169 4.03 18.10 -6.99
CA GLN A 169 4.64 17.96 -5.68
C GLN A 169 6.07 17.41 -5.76
N ASN A 170 6.26 16.31 -6.48
CA ASN A 170 7.56 15.67 -6.62
C ASN A 170 7.62 14.75 -7.85
N ILE A 171 8.15 15.26 -8.96
CA ILE A 171 8.25 14.53 -10.22
C ILE A 171 9.10 13.24 -10.14
N SER A 172 10.16 13.23 -9.34
CA SER A 172 11.06 12.08 -9.22
C SER A 172 10.40 10.94 -8.46
N LEU A 173 9.77 11.27 -7.32
CA LEU A 173 8.95 10.35 -6.54
C LEU A 173 7.79 9.82 -7.39
N THR A 174 7.09 10.71 -8.11
CA THR A 174 5.95 10.32 -8.95
C THR A 174 6.35 9.35 -10.06
N SER A 175 7.50 9.59 -10.70
CA SER A 175 8.04 8.67 -11.71
C SER A 175 8.29 7.29 -11.11
N SER A 176 8.87 7.25 -9.91
CA SER A 176 9.23 6.01 -9.22
C SER A 176 8.01 5.23 -8.72
N ILE A 177 6.95 5.93 -8.33
CA ILE A 177 5.68 5.32 -7.90
C ILE A 177 4.88 4.82 -9.10
N CYS A 178 4.68 5.68 -10.11
CA CYS A 178 3.66 5.47 -11.14
C CYS A 178 4.17 4.71 -12.36
N LEU A 179 5.47 4.83 -12.67
CA LEU A 179 6.03 4.35 -13.92
C LEU A 179 6.86 3.08 -13.76
N GLN A 180 7.02 2.36 -14.86
CA GLN A 180 7.91 1.22 -14.97
C GLN A 180 9.37 1.66 -14.80
N ASN A 181 10.22 0.75 -14.30
CA ASN A 181 11.63 1.04 -14.13
C ASN A 181 12.29 1.55 -15.43
N GLY A 182 13.05 2.64 -15.33
CA GLY A 182 13.70 3.32 -16.44
C GLY A 182 12.80 4.24 -17.27
N TRP A 183 11.52 4.38 -16.91
CA TRP A 183 10.63 5.39 -17.47
C TRP A 183 10.55 6.58 -16.52
N GLU A 184 10.49 7.79 -17.06
CA GLU A 184 10.58 9.03 -16.28
C GLU A 184 9.50 10.02 -16.72
N LEU A 185 8.99 10.81 -15.78
CA LEU A 185 8.16 11.97 -16.09
C LEU A 185 9.04 13.17 -16.39
N ALA A 186 8.66 13.94 -17.40
CA ALA A 186 9.25 15.23 -17.71
C ALA A 186 8.17 16.32 -17.65
N GLN A 187 8.43 17.35 -16.84
CA GLN A 187 7.57 18.53 -16.79
C GLN A 187 7.66 19.29 -18.12
N GLN A 188 6.53 19.82 -18.57
CA GLN A 188 6.45 20.65 -19.77
C GLN A 188 5.99 22.06 -19.36
N ASP A 189 6.56 23.09 -20.00
CA ASP A 189 6.13 24.47 -19.76
C ASP A 189 4.66 24.65 -20.16
N GLN A 190 3.84 25.06 -19.18
CA GLN A 190 2.41 25.34 -19.34
C GLN A 190 1.58 24.17 -19.91
N LYS A 191 2.06 22.92 -19.79
CA LYS A 191 1.39 21.72 -20.28
C LYS A 191 1.47 20.59 -19.24
N PRO A 192 0.57 19.59 -19.31
CA PRO A 192 0.71 18.37 -18.52
C PRO A 192 2.06 17.68 -18.76
N PRO A 193 2.62 16.99 -17.76
CA PRO A 193 3.87 16.27 -17.92
C PRO A 193 3.72 15.13 -18.95
N VAL A 194 4.85 14.70 -19.49
CA VAL A 194 4.92 13.59 -20.46
C VAL A 194 5.75 12.46 -19.89
N ILE A 195 5.46 11.24 -20.33
CA ILE A 195 6.19 10.03 -19.97
C ILE A 195 7.29 9.80 -21.01
N HIS A 196 8.54 9.75 -20.56
CA HIS A 196 9.71 9.39 -21.37
C HIS A 196 10.03 7.91 -21.17
N SER A 197 10.10 7.20 -22.28
CA SER A 197 10.54 5.81 -22.30
C SER A 197 12.07 5.69 -22.26
N PRO A 198 12.63 4.51 -21.92
CA PRO A 198 14.08 4.30 -21.90
C PRO A 198 14.79 4.56 -23.24
N ASN A 199 14.07 4.55 -24.36
CA ASN A 199 14.62 4.84 -25.69
C ASN A 199 14.44 6.31 -26.11
N GLY A 200 13.99 7.17 -25.20
CA GLY A 200 13.80 8.61 -25.42
C GLY A 200 12.51 8.99 -26.15
N ARG A 201 11.57 8.06 -26.38
CA ARG A 201 10.25 8.41 -26.92
C ARG A 201 9.36 9.00 -25.84
N GLU A 202 8.66 10.07 -26.21
CA GLU A 202 7.66 10.74 -25.39
C GLU A 202 6.27 10.12 -25.59
N HIS A 203 5.52 10.02 -24.50
CA HIS A 203 4.18 9.49 -24.45
C HIS A 203 3.30 10.42 -23.59
N PRO A 204 2.09 10.79 -24.03
CA PRO A 204 1.18 11.54 -23.17
C PRO A 204 0.69 10.65 -22.00
N LEU A 205 0.34 11.27 -20.87
CA LEU A 205 -0.26 10.56 -19.71
C LEU A 205 -1.54 9.80 -20.09
N THR A 206 -2.24 10.25 -21.13
CA THR A 206 -3.46 9.59 -21.62
C THR A 206 -3.17 8.27 -22.34
N SER A 207 -1.89 7.94 -22.58
CA SER A 207 -1.51 6.64 -23.13
C SER A 207 -1.23 5.66 -21.99
N GLY A 208 -1.67 4.41 -22.12
CA GLY A 208 -1.36 3.37 -21.13
C GLY A 208 0.12 2.96 -21.05
N ASN A 209 1.00 3.59 -21.85
CA ASN A 209 2.42 3.24 -21.91
C ASN A 209 3.18 3.77 -20.69
N GLY A 210 4.13 2.97 -20.21
CA GLY A 210 5.04 3.38 -19.14
C GLY A 210 4.46 3.28 -17.74
N TYR A 211 3.14 3.13 -17.55
CA TYR A 211 2.56 2.89 -16.23
C TYR A 211 2.97 1.52 -15.66
N SER A 212 3.24 1.50 -14.36
CA SER A 212 3.69 0.34 -13.61
C SER A 212 2.55 -0.59 -13.23
N GLY A 213 2.77 -1.91 -13.36
CA GLY A 213 1.84 -2.92 -12.83
C GLY A 213 1.80 -2.91 -11.30
N GLN A 214 2.93 -2.59 -10.66
CA GLN A 214 3.03 -2.49 -9.20
C GLN A 214 2.21 -1.31 -8.66
N PHE A 215 2.14 -0.21 -9.41
CA PHE A 215 1.26 0.92 -9.09
C PHE A 215 -0.23 0.51 -9.12
N GLN A 216 -0.64 -0.28 -10.12
CA GLN A 216 -2.00 -0.83 -10.19
C GLN A 216 -2.27 -1.88 -9.10
N HIS A 217 -1.27 -2.66 -8.70
CA HIS A 217 -1.38 -3.53 -7.52
C HIS A 217 -1.55 -2.72 -6.23
N LEU A 218 -0.84 -1.61 -6.07
CA LEU A 218 -1.04 -0.72 -4.94
C LEU A 218 -2.45 -0.14 -4.94
N LYS A 219 -2.98 0.33 -6.08
CA LYS A 219 -4.41 0.75 -6.18
C LYS A 219 -5.36 -0.35 -5.71
N SER A 220 -5.10 -1.59 -6.11
CA SER A 220 -5.89 -2.75 -5.67
C SER A 220 -5.81 -2.94 -4.15
N HIS A 221 -4.64 -2.73 -3.54
CA HIS A 221 -4.48 -2.80 -2.09
C HIS A 221 -5.30 -1.73 -1.38
N LEU A 222 -5.16 -0.47 -1.81
CA LEU A 222 -5.93 0.66 -1.30
C LEU A 222 -7.43 0.41 -1.43
N TYR A 223 -7.88 -0.19 -2.53
CA TYR A 223 -9.27 -0.60 -2.70
C TYR A 223 -9.67 -1.66 -1.68
N HIS A 224 -8.90 -2.75 -1.57
CA HIS A 224 -9.20 -3.85 -0.67
C HIS A 224 -9.27 -3.40 0.79
N VAL A 225 -8.33 -2.56 1.25
CA VAL A 225 -8.33 -2.05 2.64
C VAL A 225 -9.35 -0.94 2.89
N GLY A 226 -9.96 -0.39 1.83
CA GLY A 226 -11.10 0.51 1.98
C GLY A 226 -10.83 1.97 1.63
N PHE A 227 -9.61 2.34 1.24
CA PHE A 227 -9.25 3.74 1.01
C PHE A 227 -9.80 4.31 -0.30
N VAL A 228 -9.73 3.57 -1.41
CA VAL A 228 -10.23 4.05 -2.71
C VAL A 228 -11.47 3.30 -3.19
N THR A 229 -12.24 3.89 -4.10
CA THR A 229 -13.52 3.34 -4.57
C THR A 229 -13.37 2.18 -5.54
N ASP A 230 -12.35 2.21 -6.39
CA ASP A 230 -12.15 1.31 -7.53
C ASP A 230 -10.80 0.58 -7.42
N PRO A 231 -10.71 -0.72 -7.79
CA PRO A 231 -9.46 -1.48 -7.77
C PRO A 231 -8.51 -1.06 -8.90
N GLY A 232 -7.28 -1.57 -8.85
CA GLY A 232 -6.36 -1.52 -9.99
C GLY A 232 -6.80 -2.38 -11.15
N VAL A 233 -6.29 -2.03 -12.33
CA VAL A 233 -6.52 -2.74 -13.58
C VAL A 233 -5.22 -3.26 -14.17
N ASP A 234 -5.31 -4.26 -15.04
CA ASP A 234 -4.15 -4.76 -15.77
C ASP A 234 -3.65 -3.68 -16.73
N THR A 235 -2.35 -3.37 -16.67
CA THR A 235 -1.71 -2.34 -17.50
C THR A 235 -1.82 -2.64 -18.99
N ALA A 236 -1.95 -3.90 -19.41
CA ALA A 236 -2.19 -4.26 -20.81
C ALA A 236 -3.57 -3.79 -21.33
N THR A 237 -4.50 -3.51 -20.42
CA THR A 237 -5.88 -3.07 -20.73
C THR A 237 -6.21 -1.69 -20.16
N LEU A 238 -5.23 -1.02 -19.54
CA LEU A 238 -5.41 0.27 -18.90
C LEU A 238 -5.74 1.35 -19.93
N ASP A 239 -6.90 1.96 -19.76
CA ASP A 239 -7.25 3.26 -20.34
C ASP A 239 -7.08 4.33 -19.24
N PRO A 240 -5.99 5.12 -19.27
CA PRO A 240 -5.74 6.13 -18.24
C PRO A 240 -6.87 7.15 -18.10
N THR A 241 -7.58 7.45 -19.19
CA THR A 241 -8.64 8.47 -19.19
C THR A 241 -9.94 7.95 -18.57
N ALA A 242 -10.11 6.63 -18.52
CA ALA A 242 -11.23 5.96 -17.85
C ALA A 242 -10.85 5.40 -16.46
N ASP A 243 -9.57 5.36 -16.11
CA ASP A 243 -9.09 4.87 -14.81
C ASP A 243 -9.41 5.88 -13.70
N ARG A 244 -10.46 5.59 -12.94
CA ARG A 244 -11.01 6.49 -11.92
C ARG A 244 -10.33 6.32 -10.57
N TRP A 245 -10.02 7.44 -9.92
CA TRP A 245 -9.47 7.48 -8.58
C TRP A 245 -10.32 8.40 -7.69
N ALA A 246 -10.83 7.82 -6.59
CA ALA A 246 -11.51 8.57 -5.56
C ALA A 246 -11.32 7.87 -4.21
N LEU A 247 -11.21 8.66 -3.16
CA LEU A 247 -11.26 8.22 -1.78
C LEU A 247 -12.67 7.75 -1.44
N THR A 248 -12.77 6.75 -0.57
CA THR A 248 -13.99 6.53 0.21
C THR A 248 -14.02 7.50 1.39
N GLU A 249 -15.14 7.55 2.12
CA GLU A 249 -15.20 8.25 3.41
C GLU A 249 -14.09 7.83 4.38
N ALA A 250 -13.77 6.53 4.43
CA ALA A 250 -12.68 6.02 5.26
C ALA A 250 -11.30 6.47 4.76
N GLY A 251 -11.09 6.56 3.44
CA GLY A 251 -9.87 7.12 2.87
C GLY A 251 -9.72 8.61 3.15
N SER A 252 -10.81 9.37 3.04
CA SER A 252 -10.83 10.81 3.29
C SER A 252 -10.52 11.16 4.75
N ALA A 253 -11.09 10.43 5.70
CA ALA A 253 -10.82 10.65 7.12
C ALA A 253 -9.32 10.49 7.48
N VAL A 254 -8.64 9.58 6.79
CA VAL A 254 -7.22 9.27 7.01
C VAL A 254 -6.31 10.30 6.35
N ALA A 255 -6.60 10.69 5.10
CA ALA A 255 -5.79 11.68 4.40
C ALA A 255 -5.88 13.06 5.11
N GLY A 256 -7.04 13.41 5.66
CA GLY A 256 -7.23 14.66 6.42
C GLY A 256 -6.54 14.71 7.78
N SER A 257 -6.11 13.58 8.34
CA SER A 257 -5.39 13.52 9.63
C SER A 257 -3.87 13.45 9.49
N GLY A 258 -3.34 13.48 8.26
CA GLY A 258 -1.90 13.62 7.99
C GLY A 258 -1.37 15.06 8.14
N GLY A 259 -2.23 16.07 7.90
CA GLY A 259 -1.84 17.48 7.92
C GLY A 259 -1.53 18.09 9.30
N ASP A 260 -1.83 17.38 10.39
CA ASP A 260 -1.57 17.82 11.77
C ASP A 260 -0.28 17.21 12.37
N ARG A 261 0.45 16.37 11.62
CA ARG A 261 1.64 15.65 12.13
C ARG A 261 2.95 16.44 12.09
N ASP A 262 2.94 17.65 11.51
CA ASP A 262 4.10 18.56 11.46
C ASP A 262 4.03 19.69 12.51
N ALA A 263 3.13 19.58 13.49
CA ALA A 263 2.91 20.60 14.53
C ALA A 263 3.03 20.03 15.95
N GLU A 264 4.11 19.31 16.26
CA GLU A 264 4.55 19.13 17.65
C GLU A 264 6.07 19.00 17.80
#